data_AF-A0A1Q2YYU9-F1
#
_entry.id   AF-A0A1Q2YYU9-F1
#
_cell.length_a   1.000
_cell.length_b   1.000
_cell.length_c   1.000
_cell.angle_alpha   90.00
_cell.angle_beta   90.00
_cell.angle_gamma   90.00
#
_symmetry.space_group_name_H-M   'P 1'
#
loop_
_entity.id
_entity.type
_entity.pdbx_description
1 polymer ?
#
loop_
_entity_poly.entity_id
_entity_poly.type
_entity_poly.pdbx_seq_one_letter_code
_entity_poly.pdbx_strand_id
1 'polypeptide(L)'
;MRQEARTAERRGEVYLNRALRAAEASTGLMAAQVELHRQDRLWQTLGVGLSSLFPTGMRFSRSPDYTACLSAFRRVRELAEPSGAGDAALQAIDRIGILHASALYERWCLVKIIAVLMDDYGFTPETGWQDQLIRAVTGLPESLTLDFRRNDPAMTARLEFQPLLPNGRRPDFRLCFSQDKSPVGKNGMVMDAKFRARWRLGELASKLDELVSTKGYGQKGDRVFILQPATREVTWATSPLEWGRDCDYGQDREENHRKGFIHFAPGNGAANPVAHLRRLIALQLQSAFPVPYETEPDSDHWISDSFCIRCGSGHRPGNVKRHRTERENDFWTLHCTSCEMLTTRTHCFGCGQVLFKNGNHLTYHRTLSDQVTNVACPACGKHFDPDWREDADAFRSL
;
A
#
# COMPACT_ATOMS: atom_id res chain seq x y z
N MET A 1 -17.29 42.73 -16.86
CA MET A 1 -16.62 43.87 -16.19
C MET A 1 -16.92 44.05 -14.69
N ARG A 2 -18.12 44.47 -14.23
CA ARG A 2 -18.38 44.71 -12.78
C ARG A 2 -18.28 43.45 -11.90
N GLN A 3 -18.61 42.28 -12.43
CA GLN A 3 -18.53 41.00 -11.71
C GLN A 3 -17.10 40.47 -11.64
N GLU A 4 -16.29 40.69 -12.68
CA GLU A 4 -14.86 40.33 -12.71
C GLU A 4 -14.04 41.20 -11.75
N ALA A 5 -14.36 42.49 -11.64
CA ALA A 5 -13.73 43.40 -10.68
C ALA A 5 -13.97 42.95 -9.22
N ARG A 6 -15.21 42.56 -8.89
CA ARG A 6 -15.56 42.02 -7.56
C ARG A 6 -14.86 40.68 -7.28
N THR A 7 -14.74 39.82 -8.29
CA THR A 7 -14.01 38.55 -8.15
C THR A 7 -12.50 38.76 -7.99
N ALA A 8 -11.92 39.78 -8.64
CA ALA A 8 -10.53 40.15 -8.49
C ALA A 8 -10.23 40.74 -7.10
N GLU A 9 -11.10 41.61 -6.57
CA GLU A 9 -11.01 42.12 -5.19
C GLU A 9 -11.08 40.98 -4.17
N ARG A 10 -12.04 40.06 -4.31
CA ARG A 10 -12.19 38.90 -3.42
C ARG A 10 -10.97 37.97 -3.46
N ARG A 11 -10.35 37.80 -4.63
CA ARG A 11 -9.08 37.07 -4.77
C ARG A 11 -7.94 37.82 -4.07
N GLY A 12 -7.88 39.14 -4.22
CA GLY A 12 -6.90 40.01 -3.54
C GLY A 12 -6.97 39.87 -2.01
N GLU A 13 -8.17 39.91 -1.44
CA GLU A 13 -8.40 39.71 0.00
C GLU A 13 -7.96 38.31 0.46
N VAL A 14 -8.26 37.27 -0.34
CA VAL A 14 -7.83 35.89 -0.04
C VAL A 14 -6.30 35.76 -0.08
N TYR A 15 -5.62 36.39 -1.04
CA TYR A 15 -4.16 36.39 -1.11
C TYR A 15 -3.52 37.16 0.05
N LEU A 16 -4.10 38.29 0.45
CA LEU A 16 -3.63 39.06 1.61
C LEU A 16 -3.77 38.24 2.90
N ASN A 17 -4.90 37.57 3.11
CA ASN A 17 -5.14 36.73 4.29
C ASN A 17 -4.18 35.52 4.32
N ARG A 18 -3.87 34.92 3.16
CA ARG A 18 -2.85 33.87 3.04
C ARG A 18 -1.44 34.38 3.35
N ALA A 19 -1.07 35.57 2.88
CA ALA A 19 0.23 36.18 3.15
C ALA A 19 0.41 36.47 4.65
N LEU A 20 -0.63 36.97 5.33
CA LEU A 20 -0.63 37.20 6.78
C LEU A 20 -0.46 35.89 7.56
N ARG A 21 -1.22 34.84 7.22
CA ARG A 21 -1.06 33.51 7.85
C ARG A 21 0.31 32.88 7.59
N ALA A 22 0.89 33.11 6.41
CA ALA A 22 2.24 32.64 6.09
C ALA A 22 3.31 33.38 6.91
N ALA A 23 3.13 34.70 7.14
CA ALA A 23 4.01 35.48 8.01
C ALA A 23 3.90 35.05 9.48
N GLU A 24 2.69 34.77 9.98
CA GLU A 24 2.48 34.21 11.32
C GLU A 24 3.14 32.83 11.47
N ALA A 25 2.96 31.93 10.48
CA ALA A 25 3.60 30.62 10.49
C ALA A 25 5.13 30.71 10.42
N SER A 26 5.68 31.63 9.61
CA SER A 26 7.11 31.89 9.53
C SER A 26 7.66 32.40 10.86
N THR A 27 6.94 33.30 11.53
CA THR A 27 7.30 33.80 12.86
C THR A 27 7.29 32.68 13.90
N GLY A 28 6.28 31.80 13.87
CA GLY A 28 6.22 30.61 14.74
C GLY A 28 7.37 29.63 14.51
N LEU A 29 7.77 29.42 13.24
CA LEU A 29 8.92 28.57 12.89
C LEU A 29 10.24 29.16 13.36
N MET A 30 10.43 30.48 13.23
CA MET A 30 11.62 31.16 13.73
C MET A 30 11.73 31.06 15.26
N ALA A 31 10.61 31.23 15.98
CA ALA A 31 10.57 31.04 17.42
C ALA A 31 10.91 29.59 17.83
N ALA A 32 10.36 28.60 17.13
CA ALA A 32 10.67 27.20 17.35
C ALA A 32 12.14 26.87 17.07
N GLN A 33 12.72 27.46 16.02
CA GLN A 33 14.14 27.30 15.69
C GLN A 33 15.04 27.86 16.80
N VAL A 34 14.72 29.04 17.34
CA VAL A 34 15.45 29.63 18.46
C VAL A 34 15.40 28.75 19.70
N GLU A 35 14.22 28.19 20.03
CA GLU A 35 14.07 27.29 21.18
C GLU A 35 14.84 25.98 20.99
N LEU A 36 14.83 25.41 19.78
CA LEU A 36 15.62 24.21 19.46
C LEU A 36 17.13 24.48 19.59
N HIS A 37 17.61 25.64 19.14
CA HIS A 37 19.02 26.03 19.32
C HIS A 37 19.37 26.24 20.80
N ARG A 38 18.44 26.76 21.60
CA ARG A 38 18.61 26.89 23.05
C ARG A 38 18.71 25.52 23.73
N GLN A 39 17.87 24.57 23.34
CA GLN A 39 17.89 23.19 23.83
C GLN A 39 19.19 22.46 23.45
N ASP A 40 19.66 22.61 22.21
CA ASP A 40 20.93 22.03 21.77
C ASP A 40 22.12 22.56 22.59
N ARG A 41 22.14 23.86 22.90
CA ARG A 41 23.17 24.45 23.78
C ARG A 41 23.08 23.91 25.21
N LEU A 42 21.87 23.76 25.75
CA LEU A 42 21.65 23.15 27.07
C LEU A 42 22.18 21.71 27.11
N TRP A 43 21.90 20.91 26.07
CA TRP A 43 22.43 19.56 25.96
C TRP A 43 23.96 19.54 25.87
N GLN A 44 24.57 20.47 25.13
CA GLN A 44 26.03 20.60 25.08
C GLN A 44 26.63 20.91 26.45
N THR A 45 26.00 21.79 27.25
CA THR A 45 26.46 22.08 28.62
C THR A 45 26.35 20.89 29.58
N LEU A 46 25.45 19.95 29.27
CA LEU A 46 25.30 18.67 29.99
C LEU A 46 26.24 17.56 29.46
N GLY A 47 27.17 17.91 28.56
CA GLY A 47 28.09 16.96 27.93
C GLY A 47 27.44 16.09 26.83
N VAL A 48 26.23 16.42 26.41
CA VAL A 48 25.49 15.72 25.35
C VAL A 48 25.71 16.44 24.02
N GLY A 49 26.55 15.89 23.16
CA GLY A 49 26.90 16.46 21.85
C GLY A 49 26.69 15.49 20.69
N LEU A 50 26.69 16.02 19.47
CA LEU A 50 26.79 15.22 18.25
C LEU A 50 28.23 14.69 18.14
N SER A 51 28.39 13.38 18.16
CA SER A 51 29.69 12.73 18.00
C SER A 51 29.72 11.95 16.69
N SER A 52 30.74 12.19 15.87
CA SER A 52 31.02 11.39 14.67
C SER A 52 31.53 9.98 14.99
N LEU A 53 31.94 9.72 16.24
CA LEU A 53 32.42 8.43 16.74
C LEU A 53 31.28 7.50 17.18
N PHE A 54 30.07 8.02 17.35
CA PHE A 54 28.88 7.23 17.60
C PHE A 54 27.97 7.30 16.36
N PRO A 55 27.94 6.26 15.50
CA PRO A 55 26.96 6.21 14.44
C PRO A 55 25.56 6.24 15.07
N THR A 56 24.61 6.79 14.32
CA THR A 56 23.23 7.12 14.68
C THR A 56 22.48 6.02 15.48
N GLY A 57 22.98 4.78 15.44
CA GLY A 57 22.61 3.57 16.21
C GLY A 57 22.14 3.78 17.65
N MET A 58 22.85 4.58 18.44
CA MET A 58 22.56 4.72 19.88
C MET A 58 21.38 5.65 20.21
N ARG A 59 20.98 6.52 19.28
CA ARG A 59 19.77 7.35 19.43
C ARG A 59 18.48 6.54 19.25
N PHE A 60 18.56 5.37 18.60
CA PHE A 60 17.39 4.56 18.22
C PHE A 60 16.78 3.72 19.33
N SER A 61 17.45 3.51 20.47
CA SER A 61 16.87 2.74 21.59
C SER A 61 15.62 3.41 22.19
N ARG A 62 15.35 4.68 21.86
CA ARG A 62 14.19 5.45 22.33
C ARG A 62 13.11 5.71 21.26
N SER A 63 13.26 5.21 20.03
CA SER A 63 12.22 5.36 18.98
C SER A 63 11.08 4.36 19.22
N PRO A 64 9.82 4.79 19.44
CA PRO A 64 8.69 3.88 19.66
C PRO A 64 8.54 2.81 18.57
N ASP A 65 8.76 3.20 17.31
CA ASP A 65 8.71 2.32 16.14
C ASP A 65 9.78 1.21 16.20
N TYR A 66 10.98 1.56 16.66
CA TYR A 66 12.08 0.60 16.82
C TYR A 66 11.81 -0.34 18.00
N THR A 67 11.34 0.21 19.12
CA THR A 67 10.94 -0.58 20.29
C THR A 67 9.82 -1.57 19.96
N ALA A 68 8.86 -1.16 19.11
CA ALA A 68 7.77 -2.01 18.64
C ALA A 68 8.25 -3.11 17.68
N CYS A 69 9.16 -2.81 16.74
CA CYS A 69 9.80 -3.84 15.92
C CYS A 69 10.61 -4.83 16.77
N LEU A 70 11.37 -4.33 17.74
CA LEU A 70 12.19 -5.15 18.63
C LEU A 70 11.34 -6.03 19.54
N SER A 71 10.23 -5.53 20.08
CA SER A 71 9.32 -6.31 20.92
C SER A 71 8.58 -7.38 20.11
N ALA A 72 8.11 -7.06 18.90
CA ALA A 72 7.51 -8.03 17.99
C ALA A 72 8.50 -9.14 17.62
N PHE A 73 9.76 -8.79 17.35
CA PHE A 73 10.81 -9.78 17.06
C PHE A 73 11.13 -10.66 18.28
N ARG A 74 11.21 -10.08 19.49
CA ARG A 74 11.38 -10.86 20.73
C ARG A 74 10.23 -11.84 20.98
N ARG A 75 9.01 -11.47 20.59
CA ARG A 75 7.84 -12.36 20.66
C ARG A 75 7.97 -13.55 19.70
N VAL A 76 8.45 -13.30 18.48
CA VAL A 76 8.75 -14.37 17.51
C VAL A 76 9.86 -15.29 18.05
N ARG A 77 10.86 -14.75 18.75
CA ARG A 77 11.92 -15.51 19.45
C ARG A 77 11.36 -16.44 20.53
N GLU A 78 10.50 -15.93 21.41
CA GLU A 78 9.84 -16.72 22.47
C GLU A 78 9.02 -17.89 21.90
N LEU A 79 8.41 -17.69 20.73
CA LEU A 79 7.61 -18.72 20.05
C LEU A 79 8.47 -19.75 19.29
N ALA A 80 9.73 -19.46 19.01
CA ALA A 80 10.66 -20.35 18.29
C ALA A 80 11.49 -21.25 19.23
N GLU A 81 11.56 -20.94 20.53
CA GLU A 81 12.28 -21.73 21.54
C GLU A 81 11.79 -23.19 21.70
N PRO A 82 10.48 -23.51 21.60
CA PRO A 82 10.02 -24.89 21.75
C PRO A 82 10.38 -25.82 20.58
N SER A 83 10.87 -25.28 19.46
CA SER A 83 11.08 -26.01 18.20
C SER A 83 12.45 -26.70 18.08
N GLY A 84 13.30 -26.63 19.10
CA GLY A 84 14.61 -27.30 19.10
C GLY A 84 15.67 -26.65 18.20
N ALA A 85 15.49 -25.38 17.82
CA ALA A 85 16.52 -24.60 17.13
C ALA A 85 17.71 -24.36 18.08
N GLY A 86 18.75 -25.18 17.95
CA GLY A 86 19.88 -25.27 18.88
C GLY A 86 20.72 -24.00 19.02
N ASP A 87 21.64 -24.05 19.98
CA ASP A 87 22.55 -23.00 20.46
C ASP A 87 23.29 -22.21 19.35
N ALA A 88 23.50 -22.82 18.18
CA ALA A 88 24.05 -22.17 16.99
C ALA A 88 23.09 -21.16 16.32
N ALA A 89 21.78 -21.42 16.33
CA ALA A 89 20.76 -20.47 15.90
C ALA A 89 20.66 -19.31 16.90
N LEU A 90 20.79 -19.58 18.20
CA LEU A 90 20.85 -18.57 19.26
C LEU A 90 22.09 -17.65 19.14
N GLN A 91 23.27 -18.19 18.82
CA GLN A 91 24.47 -17.39 18.53
C GLN A 91 24.38 -16.60 17.21
N ALA A 92 23.70 -17.13 16.18
CA ALA A 92 23.38 -16.38 14.97
C ALA A 92 22.38 -15.24 15.26
N ILE A 93 21.46 -15.45 16.21
CA ILE A 93 20.51 -14.45 16.71
C ILE A 93 21.17 -13.41 17.63
N ASP A 94 22.24 -13.74 18.35
CA ASP A 94 22.99 -12.72 19.10
C ASP A 94 23.73 -11.75 18.16
N ARG A 95 24.13 -12.20 16.96
CA ARG A 95 24.58 -11.31 15.87
C ARG A 95 23.46 -10.44 15.30
N ILE A 96 22.19 -10.83 15.46
CA ILE A 96 21.00 -10.01 15.09
C ILE A 96 20.84 -8.82 16.05
N GLY A 97 21.45 -8.86 17.24
CA GLY A 97 21.54 -7.72 18.18
C GLY A 97 22.26 -6.48 17.61
N ILE A 98 22.90 -6.60 16.44
CA ILE A 98 23.58 -5.53 15.70
C ILE A 98 23.00 -5.39 14.28
N LEU A 99 21.70 -5.59 14.08
CA LEU A 99 21.09 -5.25 12.79
C LEU A 99 20.77 -3.76 12.70
N HIS A 100 21.16 -3.15 11.59
CA HIS A 100 20.68 -1.82 11.24
C HIS A 100 19.15 -1.80 11.22
N ALA A 101 18.54 -0.74 11.73
CA ALA A 101 17.08 -0.57 11.81
C ALA A 101 16.36 -0.83 10.47
N SER A 102 17.01 -0.56 9.34
CA SER A 102 16.51 -0.89 8.01
C SER A 102 16.28 -2.39 7.80
N ALA A 103 17.21 -3.25 8.23
CA ALA A 103 17.08 -4.69 8.11
C ALA A 103 16.00 -5.24 9.05
N LEU A 104 15.85 -4.66 10.25
CA LEU A 104 14.77 -5.01 11.17
C LEU A 104 13.40 -4.62 10.59
N TYR A 105 13.30 -3.43 10.01
CA TYR A 105 12.08 -2.94 9.37
C TYR A 105 11.68 -3.79 8.16
N GLU A 106 12.64 -4.18 7.32
CA GLU A 106 12.43 -5.10 6.20
C GLU A 106 11.85 -6.43 6.70
N ARG A 107 12.47 -7.06 7.70
CA ARG A 107 11.97 -8.33 8.28
C ARG A 107 10.59 -8.18 8.92
N TRP A 108 10.33 -7.04 9.57
CA TRP A 108 9.00 -6.73 10.09
C TRP A 108 7.97 -6.63 8.96
N CYS A 109 8.32 -5.98 7.83
CA CYS A 109 7.45 -5.94 6.66
C CYS A 109 7.16 -7.33 6.12
N LEU A 110 8.18 -8.20 6.02
CA LEU A 110 8.03 -9.59 5.59
C LEU A 110 6.99 -10.33 6.45
N VAL A 111 7.15 -10.30 7.77
CA VAL A 111 6.23 -10.94 8.71
C VAL A 111 4.80 -10.39 8.56
N LYS A 112 4.65 -9.08 8.34
CA LYS A 112 3.32 -8.48 8.16
C LYS A 112 2.67 -8.80 6.82
N ILE A 113 3.45 -8.93 5.74
CA ILE A 113 2.93 -9.41 4.45
C ILE A 113 2.40 -10.85 4.62
N ILE A 114 3.18 -11.72 5.28
CA ILE A 114 2.77 -13.10 5.60
C ILE A 114 1.49 -13.11 6.43
N ALA A 115 1.43 -12.31 7.50
CA ALA A 115 0.24 -12.21 8.35
C ALA A 115 -0.99 -11.76 7.57
N VAL A 116 -0.89 -10.76 6.68
CA VAL A 116 -2.03 -10.33 5.86
C VAL A 116 -2.49 -11.44 4.91
N LEU A 117 -1.57 -12.19 4.30
CA LEU A 117 -1.92 -13.33 3.44
C LEU A 117 -2.68 -14.41 4.22
N MET A 118 -2.23 -14.73 5.44
CA MET A 118 -2.81 -15.79 6.26
C MET A 118 -4.10 -15.35 6.96
N ASP A 119 -4.04 -14.26 7.72
CA ASP A 119 -5.09 -13.86 8.66
C ASP A 119 -6.23 -13.09 7.99
N ASP A 120 -5.92 -12.20 7.03
CA ASP A 120 -6.93 -11.40 6.35
C ASP A 120 -7.46 -12.07 5.07
N TYR A 121 -6.60 -12.83 4.37
CA TYR A 121 -6.92 -13.43 3.06
C TYR A 121 -7.01 -14.96 3.07
N GLY A 122 -6.79 -15.62 4.21
CA GLY A 122 -7.04 -17.05 4.38
C GLY A 122 -6.18 -17.94 3.48
N PHE A 123 -4.97 -17.51 3.12
CA PHE A 123 -4.00 -18.38 2.45
C PHE A 123 -3.26 -19.22 3.48
N THR A 124 -3.09 -20.51 3.19
CA THR A 124 -2.34 -21.45 4.02
C THR A 124 -0.92 -21.61 3.46
N PRO A 125 0.12 -21.38 4.26
CA PRO A 125 1.50 -21.59 3.80
C PRO A 125 1.81 -23.07 3.57
N GLU A 126 2.85 -23.34 2.77
CA GLU A 126 3.42 -24.68 2.65
C GLU A 126 4.00 -25.23 3.96
N THR A 127 4.15 -26.55 4.05
CA THR A 127 4.71 -27.22 5.23
C THR A 127 6.16 -26.80 5.47
N GLY A 128 6.51 -26.50 6.72
CA GLY A 128 7.88 -26.13 7.11
C GLY A 128 8.31 -24.71 6.72
N TRP A 129 7.37 -23.85 6.28
CA TRP A 129 7.66 -22.46 5.90
C TRP A 129 8.37 -21.64 7.00
N GLN A 130 8.08 -21.92 8.28
CA GLN A 130 8.68 -21.21 9.42
C GLN A 130 10.18 -21.47 9.50
N ASP A 131 10.61 -22.73 9.35
CA ASP A 131 12.02 -23.10 9.37
C ASP A 131 12.76 -22.54 8.16
N GLN A 132 12.12 -22.54 6.99
CA GLN A 132 12.67 -21.91 5.79
C GLN A 132 12.86 -20.41 5.99
N LEU A 133 11.87 -19.74 6.57
CA LEU A 133 11.92 -18.32 6.88
C LEU A 133 13.04 -18.01 7.89
N ILE A 134 13.11 -18.75 9.01
CA ILE A 134 14.14 -18.58 10.04
C ILE A 134 15.53 -18.77 9.43
N ARG A 135 15.75 -19.81 8.62
CA ARG A 135 17.03 -20.03 7.95
C ARG A 135 17.40 -18.87 7.02
N ALA A 136 16.45 -18.38 6.22
CA ALA A 136 16.69 -17.29 5.30
C ALA A 136 17.03 -15.95 5.98
N VAL A 137 16.41 -15.66 7.15
CA VAL A 137 16.65 -14.38 7.85
C VAL A 137 17.80 -14.42 8.86
N THR A 138 18.17 -15.61 9.36
CA THR A 138 19.29 -15.79 10.31
C THR A 138 20.59 -16.23 9.64
N GLY A 139 20.52 -16.87 8.46
CA GLY A 139 21.65 -17.32 7.68
C GLY A 139 22.26 -16.24 6.77
N LEU A 140 23.08 -16.68 5.81
CA LEU A 140 23.53 -15.82 4.72
C LEU A 140 22.30 -15.40 3.88
N PRO A 141 22.22 -14.13 3.43
CA PRO A 141 21.07 -13.66 2.65
C PRO A 141 20.99 -14.41 1.32
N GLU A 142 20.11 -15.39 1.28
CA GLU A 142 19.70 -16.12 0.09
C GLU A 142 18.26 -15.76 -0.28
N SER A 143 17.93 -15.84 -1.57
CA SER A 143 16.55 -15.66 -2.01
C SER A 143 15.67 -16.73 -1.35
N LEU A 144 14.60 -16.32 -0.69
CA LEU A 144 13.58 -17.24 -0.19
C LEU A 144 12.32 -17.11 -1.04
N THR A 145 11.69 -18.23 -1.38
CA THR A 145 10.36 -18.25 -2.00
C THR A 145 9.43 -19.02 -1.09
N LEU A 146 8.29 -18.44 -0.74
CA LEU A 146 7.24 -19.07 0.03
C LEU A 146 5.97 -19.10 -0.81
N ASP A 147 5.40 -20.30 -0.99
CA ASP A 147 4.11 -20.49 -1.63
C ASP A 147 3.02 -20.67 -0.56
N PHE A 148 1.91 -19.96 -0.76
CA PHE A 148 0.71 -20.06 0.06
C PHE A 148 -0.46 -20.45 -0.83
N ARG A 149 -1.26 -21.42 -0.39
CA ARG A 149 -2.41 -21.94 -1.13
C ARG A 149 -3.71 -21.62 -0.44
N ARG A 150 -4.72 -21.31 -1.24
CA ARG A 150 -6.09 -21.10 -0.79
C ARG A 150 -7.00 -22.02 -1.59
N ASN A 151 -7.74 -22.88 -0.88
CA ASN A 151 -8.57 -23.91 -1.53
C ASN A 151 -9.78 -23.32 -2.27
N ASP A 152 -10.40 -22.27 -1.74
CA ASP A 152 -11.58 -21.64 -2.34
C ASP A 152 -11.34 -20.12 -2.45
N PRO A 153 -10.96 -19.58 -3.63
CA PRO A 153 -11.15 -20.14 -4.97
C PRO A 153 -9.84 -20.63 -5.63
N ALA A 154 -9.24 -21.73 -5.15
CA ALA A 154 -8.07 -22.40 -5.75
C ALA A 154 -6.96 -21.45 -6.26
N MET A 155 -6.40 -20.67 -5.34
CA MET A 155 -5.37 -19.66 -5.63
C MET A 155 -4.06 -19.96 -4.93
N THR A 156 -2.97 -19.60 -5.59
CA THR A 156 -1.62 -19.56 -5.03
C THR A 156 -1.15 -18.10 -4.91
N ALA A 157 -0.63 -17.74 -3.74
CA ALA A 157 0.16 -16.54 -3.53
C ALA A 157 1.63 -16.94 -3.39
N ARG A 158 2.52 -16.35 -4.20
CA ARG A 158 3.97 -16.55 -4.12
C ARG A 158 4.65 -15.31 -3.60
N LEU A 159 5.28 -15.41 -2.44
CA LEU A 159 6.07 -14.36 -1.82
C LEU A 159 7.55 -14.69 -1.95
N GLU A 160 8.28 -13.87 -2.67
CA GLU A 160 9.72 -13.98 -2.84
C GLU A 160 10.40 -12.89 -1.98
N PHE A 161 11.31 -13.29 -1.10
CA PHE A 161 12.15 -12.42 -0.27
C PHE A 161 13.55 -12.32 -0.87
N GLN A 162 14.01 -11.09 -1.09
CA GLN A 162 15.26 -10.76 -1.77
C GLN A 162 15.49 -11.48 -3.12
N PRO A 163 14.47 -11.63 -4.00
CA PRO A 163 14.60 -12.38 -5.24
C PRO A 163 15.65 -11.78 -6.17
N LEU A 164 16.41 -12.62 -6.87
CA LEU A 164 17.27 -12.17 -7.96
C LEU A 164 16.44 -11.99 -9.22
N LEU A 165 16.21 -10.74 -9.61
CA LEU A 165 15.51 -10.39 -10.83
C LEU A 165 16.39 -10.63 -12.07
N PRO A 166 15.80 -10.82 -13.28
CA PRO A 166 16.53 -10.95 -14.55
C PRO A 166 17.60 -9.89 -14.85
N ASN A 167 17.46 -8.69 -14.29
CA ASN A 167 18.40 -7.59 -14.44
C ASN A 167 19.55 -7.62 -13.41
N GLY A 168 19.67 -8.71 -12.65
CA GLY A 168 20.70 -8.91 -11.62
C GLY A 168 20.44 -8.14 -10.32
N ARG A 169 19.32 -7.44 -10.19
CA ARG A 169 18.97 -6.68 -8.98
C ARG A 169 18.11 -7.50 -8.02
N ARG A 170 18.12 -7.08 -6.75
CA ARG A 170 17.37 -7.71 -5.67
C ARG A 170 16.51 -6.67 -4.96
N PRO A 171 15.20 -6.58 -5.25
CA PRO A 171 14.27 -5.87 -4.39
C PRO A 171 14.06 -6.63 -3.08
N ASP A 172 13.47 -5.99 -2.09
CA ASP A 172 13.23 -6.64 -0.79
C ASP A 172 12.16 -7.75 -0.90
N PHE A 173 11.04 -7.48 -1.60
CA PHE A 173 9.97 -8.44 -1.81
C PHE A 173 9.40 -8.43 -3.23
N ARG A 174 8.89 -9.58 -3.66
CA ARG A 174 8.01 -9.71 -4.83
C ARG A 174 6.84 -10.63 -4.50
N LEU A 175 5.62 -10.14 -4.72
CA LEU A 175 4.37 -10.88 -4.45
C LEU A 175 3.62 -11.11 -5.77
N CYS A 176 3.28 -12.36 -6.04
CA CYS A 176 2.47 -12.75 -7.20
C CYS A 176 1.25 -13.56 -6.76
N PHE A 177 0.17 -13.47 -7.52
CA PHE A 177 -1.01 -14.33 -7.37
C PHE A 177 -1.29 -15.05 -8.67
N SER A 178 -1.75 -16.28 -8.58
CA SER A 178 -2.22 -17.07 -9.71
C SER A 178 -3.32 -18.02 -9.29
N GLN A 179 -4.25 -18.27 -10.20
CA GLN A 179 -5.19 -19.39 -10.12
C GLN A 179 -4.47 -20.71 -10.42
N ASP A 180 -4.95 -21.84 -9.89
CA ASP A 180 -4.31 -23.19 -9.93
C ASP A 180 -4.00 -23.76 -11.34
N LYS A 181 -4.28 -23.01 -12.42
CA LYS A 181 -3.99 -23.35 -13.82
C LYS A 181 -3.17 -22.30 -14.57
N SER A 182 -2.85 -21.18 -13.94
CA SER A 182 -2.05 -20.11 -14.54
C SER A 182 -0.59 -20.20 -14.10
N PRO A 183 0.39 -19.92 -14.97
CA PRO A 183 1.78 -19.89 -14.55
C PRO A 183 1.98 -18.81 -13.48
N VAL A 184 2.45 -19.24 -12.30
CA VAL A 184 2.81 -18.36 -11.19
C VAL A 184 3.92 -17.41 -11.66
N GLY A 185 3.75 -16.10 -11.45
CA GLY A 185 4.81 -15.11 -11.66
C GLY A 185 4.66 -14.17 -12.86
N LYS A 186 3.54 -14.20 -13.59
CA LYS A 186 3.16 -13.12 -14.53
C LYS A 186 2.59 -11.92 -13.76
N ASN A 187 3.07 -10.71 -14.04
CA ASN A 187 2.62 -9.43 -13.46
C ASN A 187 2.53 -9.44 -11.91
N GLY A 188 3.67 -9.39 -11.23
CA GLY A 188 3.77 -9.33 -9.78
C GLY A 188 3.75 -7.91 -9.21
N MET A 189 3.93 -7.81 -7.91
CA MET A 189 4.13 -6.56 -7.18
C MET A 189 5.45 -6.63 -6.42
N VAL A 190 6.39 -5.80 -6.83
CA VAL A 190 7.64 -5.55 -6.13
C VAL A 190 7.40 -4.54 -5.02
N MET A 191 7.86 -4.86 -3.81
CA MET A 191 7.82 -3.98 -2.65
C MET A 191 9.23 -3.81 -2.11
N ASP A 192 9.66 -2.57 -1.91
CA ASP A 192 10.98 -2.23 -1.40
C ASP A 192 10.81 -1.48 -0.07
N ALA A 193 11.27 -2.07 1.04
CA ALA A 193 11.22 -1.48 2.35
C ALA A 193 12.29 -0.39 2.49
N LYS A 194 11.88 0.82 2.87
CA LYS A 194 12.78 1.95 3.05
C LYS A 194 12.54 2.60 4.40
N PHE A 195 13.34 2.17 5.37
CA PHE A 195 13.31 2.75 6.71
C PHE A 195 13.97 4.13 6.72
N ARG A 196 13.14 5.16 6.89
CA ARG A 196 13.58 6.54 7.13
C ARG A 196 12.66 7.19 8.14
N ALA A 197 13.22 7.98 9.04
CA ALA A 197 12.43 8.76 10.00
C ALA A 197 11.70 9.94 9.34
N ARG A 198 12.22 10.42 8.21
CA ARG A 198 11.66 11.49 7.37
C ARG A 198 12.25 11.41 5.97
N TRP A 199 11.50 11.87 4.98
CA TRP A 199 12.02 12.16 3.65
C TRP A 199 12.23 13.66 3.47
N ARG A 200 13.20 14.04 2.63
CA ARG A 200 13.26 15.42 2.12
C ARG A 200 12.17 15.59 1.06
N LEU A 201 11.76 16.83 0.83
CA LEU A 201 10.79 17.15 -0.23
C LEU A 201 11.24 16.56 -1.57
N GLY A 202 10.37 15.74 -2.18
CA GLY A 202 10.64 15.06 -3.45
C GLY A 202 11.52 13.80 -3.36
N GLU A 203 12.20 13.54 -2.25
CA GLU A 203 13.15 12.41 -2.13
C GLU A 203 12.46 11.05 -2.27
N LEU A 204 11.24 10.90 -1.72
CA LEU A 204 10.46 9.67 -1.84
C LEU A 204 10.07 9.40 -3.30
N ALA A 205 9.60 10.43 -4.01
CA ALA A 205 9.26 10.34 -5.43
C ALA A 205 10.50 10.01 -6.28
N SER A 206 11.61 10.71 -6.07
CA SER A 206 12.87 10.42 -6.76
C SER A 206 13.38 9.01 -6.46
N LYS A 207 13.22 8.53 -5.22
CA LYS A 207 13.58 7.15 -4.86
C LYS A 207 12.70 6.15 -5.60
N LEU A 208 11.40 6.39 -5.70
CA LEU A 208 10.49 5.54 -6.45
C LEU A 208 10.88 5.49 -7.94
N ASP A 209 11.19 6.64 -8.54
CA ASP A 209 11.65 6.73 -9.92
C ASP A 209 12.99 6.01 -10.14
N GLU A 210 13.91 6.04 -9.17
CA GLU A 210 15.14 5.25 -9.21
C GLU A 210 14.85 3.75 -9.22
N LEU A 211 13.93 3.26 -8.38
CA LEU A 211 13.57 1.83 -8.35
C LEU A 211 12.98 1.37 -9.69
N VAL A 212 12.17 2.21 -10.32
CA VAL A 212 11.50 1.89 -11.58
C VAL A 212 12.45 2.04 -12.77
N SER A 213 13.04 3.22 -12.94
CA SER A 213 13.76 3.60 -14.17
C SER A 213 15.21 3.14 -14.16
N THR A 214 15.89 3.22 -13.01
CA THR A 214 17.32 2.88 -12.90
C THR A 214 17.52 1.43 -12.52
N LYS A 215 16.77 0.95 -11.51
CA LYS A 215 16.87 -0.45 -11.08
C LYS A 215 15.98 -1.40 -11.88
N GLY A 216 15.05 -0.90 -12.69
CA GLY A 216 14.25 -1.71 -13.59
C GLY A 216 13.30 -2.68 -12.87
N TYR A 217 12.81 -2.33 -11.67
CA TYR A 217 11.97 -3.24 -10.87
C TYR A 217 10.59 -3.50 -11.51
N GLY A 218 10.11 -2.61 -12.38
CA GLY A 218 8.82 -2.76 -13.07
C GLY A 218 8.85 -3.64 -14.33
N GLN A 219 9.94 -4.37 -14.57
CA GLN A 219 10.06 -5.28 -15.71
C GLN A 219 8.98 -6.38 -15.67
N LYS A 220 8.68 -6.99 -16.82
CA LYS A 220 7.61 -8.00 -16.98
C LYS A 220 6.21 -7.55 -16.55
N GLY A 221 6.01 -6.24 -16.44
CA GLY A 221 4.74 -5.67 -16.02
C GLY A 221 4.51 -5.70 -14.52
N ASP A 222 5.55 -5.88 -13.72
CA ASP A 222 5.44 -5.82 -12.27
C ASP A 222 5.12 -4.38 -11.81
N ARG A 223 4.32 -4.26 -10.75
CA ARG A 223 4.10 -2.99 -10.05
C ARG A 223 5.23 -2.75 -9.05
N VAL A 224 5.57 -1.50 -8.75
CA VAL A 224 6.69 -1.16 -7.86
C VAL A 224 6.24 -0.22 -6.74
N PHE A 225 6.33 -0.68 -5.50
CA PHE A 225 5.90 0.11 -4.33
C PHE A 225 7.00 0.24 -3.28
N ILE A 226 7.05 1.39 -2.62
CA ILE A 226 7.87 1.59 -1.44
C ILE A 226 7.03 1.38 -0.17
N LEU A 227 7.54 0.59 0.76
CA LEU A 227 7.02 0.51 2.13
C LEU A 227 7.88 1.42 3.02
N GLN A 228 7.29 2.41 3.65
CA GLN A 228 8.06 3.39 4.43
C GLN A 228 7.35 3.85 5.71
N PRO A 229 8.06 4.06 6.83
CA PRO A 229 7.44 4.37 8.12
C PRO A 229 7.26 5.88 8.41
N ALA A 230 7.79 6.79 7.59
CA ALA A 230 7.66 8.22 7.84
C ALA A 230 6.22 8.71 7.58
N THR A 231 5.76 9.69 8.38
CA THR A 231 4.42 10.27 8.30
C THR A 231 4.41 11.55 7.47
N ARG A 232 3.26 11.92 6.89
CA ARG A 232 3.02 13.22 6.22
C ARG A 232 3.91 13.55 5.02
N GLU A 233 4.29 12.53 4.25
CA GLU A 233 5.14 12.72 3.06
C GLU A 233 4.35 13.15 1.83
N VAL A 234 3.04 12.94 1.84
CA VAL A 234 2.15 13.41 0.78
C VAL A 234 1.90 14.90 0.99
N THR A 235 2.48 15.73 0.12
CA THR A 235 2.28 17.20 0.15
C THR A 235 0.82 17.60 -0.13
N TRP A 236 0.11 16.82 -0.93
CA TRP A 236 -1.30 17.01 -1.28
C TRP A 236 -2.01 15.67 -1.28
N ALA A 237 -3.07 15.53 -0.48
CA ALA A 237 -3.79 14.26 -0.36
C ALA A 237 -4.14 13.69 -1.74
N THR A 238 -3.70 12.47 -2.00
CA THR A 238 -3.84 11.79 -3.31
C THR A 238 -5.25 11.21 -3.50
N SER A 239 -6.08 11.31 -2.48
CA SER A 239 -7.49 10.89 -2.43
C SER A 239 -8.23 11.70 -1.36
N PRO A 240 -9.53 11.97 -1.53
CA PRO A 240 -10.34 12.62 -0.49
C PRO A 240 -10.54 11.71 0.74
N LEU A 241 -10.28 10.41 0.60
CA LEU A 241 -10.33 9.46 1.72
C LEU A 241 -9.09 9.57 2.59
N GLU A 242 -9.23 9.23 3.88
CA GLU A 242 -8.17 9.39 4.89
C GLU A 242 -6.83 8.78 4.46
N TRP A 243 -6.85 7.63 3.79
CA TRP A 243 -5.64 6.94 3.34
C TRP A 243 -4.82 7.74 2.32
N GLY A 244 -5.43 8.66 1.58
CA GLY A 244 -4.75 9.49 0.58
C GLY A 244 -3.79 10.51 1.19
N ARG A 245 -3.84 10.73 2.51
CA ARG A 245 -2.93 11.60 3.24
C ARG A 245 -1.54 11.00 3.43
N ASP A 246 -1.43 9.68 3.35
CA ASP A 246 -0.21 8.96 3.73
C ASP A 246 0.23 7.93 2.67
N CYS A 247 -0.59 7.66 1.66
CA CYS A 247 -0.34 6.66 0.64
C CYS A 247 -0.60 7.17 -0.77
N ASP A 248 0.10 6.59 -1.72
CA ASP A 248 -0.12 6.70 -3.15
C ASP A 248 -0.10 5.28 -3.75
N TYR A 249 -1.26 4.83 -4.24
CA TYR A 249 -1.42 3.54 -4.90
C TYR A 249 -1.23 3.63 -6.42
N GLY A 250 -0.69 4.74 -6.94
CA GLY A 250 -0.57 5.03 -8.37
C GLY A 250 -1.93 5.28 -9.02
N GLN A 251 -2.87 5.85 -8.27
CA GLN A 251 -4.26 6.02 -8.72
C GLN A 251 -4.48 7.21 -9.65
N ASP A 252 -3.49 8.09 -9.77
CA ASP A 252 -3.53 9.18 -10.73
C ASP A 252 -3.28 8.70 -12.15
N ARG A 253 -3.69 9.54 -13.12
CA ARG A 253 -3.58 9.24 -14.55
C ARG A 253 -2.12 8.95 -14.92
N GLU A 254 -1.93 8.09 -15.92
CA GLU A 254 -0.62 7.66 -16.46
C GLU A 254 0.11 6.63 -15.60
N GLU A 255 -0.07 6.68 -14.28
CA GLU A 255 0.52 5.70 -13.38
C GLU A 255 -0.20 4.36 -13.42
N ASN A 256 -1.51 4.32 -13.66
CA ASN A 256 -2.30 3.08 -13.81
C ASN A 256 -2.01 2.00 -12.75
N HIS A 257 -1.80 2.44 -11.50
CA HIS A 257 -1.39 1.63 -10.35
C HIS A 257 -0.05 0.89 -10.52
N ARG A 258 0.86 1.38 -11.38
CA ARG A 258 2.13 0.71 -11.72
C ARG A 258 3.23 1.02 -10.72
N LYS A 259 3.20 2.19 -10.09
CA LYS A 259 4.13 2.54 -9.02
C LYS A 259 3.46 3.42 -7.96
N GLY A 260 4.03 3.43 -6.76
CA GLY A 260 3.58 4.28 -5.67
C GLY A 260 4.30 3.99 -4.36
N PHE A 261 3.70 4.38 -3.24
CA PHE A 261 4.23 4.11 -1.90
C PHE A 261 3.10 4.03 -0.86
N ILE A 262 3.36 3.33 0.23
CA ILE A 262 2.45 3.33 1.38
C ILE A 262 3.18 3.72 2.65
N HIS A 263 2.50 4.48 3.51
CA HIS A 263 2.89 4.60 4.90
C HIS A 263 2.65 3.27 5.61
N PHE A 264 3.72 2.71 6.16
CA PHE A 264 3.69 1.42 6.83
C PHE A 264 4.66 1.40 8.00
N ALA A 265 4.19 1.88 9.15
CA ALA A 265 4.99 1.96 10.38
C ALA A 265 4.61 0.86 11.41
N PRO A 266 5.57 0.41 12.22
CA PRO A 266 5.32 -0.45 13.37
C PRO A 266 4.71 0.35 14.54
N GLY A 267 3.50 0.01 14.97
CA GLY A 267 2.90 0.63 16.17
C GLY A 267 1.37 0.60 16.16
N ASN A 268 0.77 0.91 17.32
CA ASN A 268 -0.69 0.98 17.53
C ASN A 268 -1.22 2.42 17.45
N GLY A 269 -0.59 3.28 16.63
CA GLY A 269 -1.04 4.66 16.45
C GLY A 269 -2.44 4.75 15.83
N ALA A 270 -3.04 5.94 15.84
CA ALA A 270 -4.39 6.17 15.30
C ALA A 270 -4.53 5.86 13.80
N ALA A 271 -3.44 6.01 13.02
CA ALA A 271 -3.38 5.54 11.65
C ALA A 271 -3.18 4.01 11.65
N ASN A 272 -4.06 3.26 10.97
CA ASN A 272 -3.99 1.80 10.87
C ASN A 272 -3.08 1.39 9.69
N PRO A 273 -1.77 1.16 9.89
CA PRO A 273 -0.83 1.00 8.78
C PRO A 273 -1.01 -0.36 8.10
N VAL A 274 -1.54 -1.35 8.83
CA VAL A 274 -1.91 -2.66 8.28
C VAL A 274 -3.04 -2.51 7.26
N ALA A 275 -3.98 -1.58 7.45
CA ALA A 275 -5.01 -1.31 6.44
C ALA A 275 -4.41 -0.79 5.12
N HIS A 276 -3.29 -0.05 5.16
CA HIS A 276 -2.59 0.39 3.95
C HIS A 276 -1.93 -0.77 3.21
N LEU A 277 -1.28 -1.68 3.94
CA LEU A 277 -0.71 -2.90 3.38
C LEU A 277 -1.80 -3.82 2.80
N ARG A 278 -2.90 -4.02 3.52
CA ARG A 278 -4.04 -4.79 3.03
C ARG A 278 -4.57 -4.22 1.72
N ARG A 279 -4.76 -2.91 1.63
CA ARG A 279 -5.20 -2.23 0.40
C ARG A 279 -4.20 -2.40 -0.75
N LEU A 280 -2.90 -2.33 -0.46
CA LEU A 280 -1.85 -2.56 -1.47
C LEU A 280 -1.89 -3.99 -2.02
N ILE A 281 -2.01 -4.98 -1.14
CA ILE A 281 -2.11 -6.38 -1.53
C ILE A 281 -3.43 -6.64 -2.27
N ALA A 282 -4.54 -6.01 -1.85
CA ALA A 282 -5.83 -6.12 -2.54
C ALA A 282 -5.77 -5.62 -3.98
N LEU A 283 -5.06 -4.50 -4.24
CA LEU A 283 -4.81 -3.99 -5.59
C LEU A 283 -4.17 -5.06 -6.49
N GLN A 284 -3.14 -5.75 -5.99
CA GLN A 284 -2.48 -6.81 -6.76
C GLN A 284 -3.34 -8.07 -6.87
N LEU A 285 -4.00 -8.46 -5.78
CA LEU A 285 -4.85 -9.65 -5.69
C LEU A 285 -6.06 -9.57 -6.64
N GLN A 286 -6.78 -8.44 -6.67
CA GLN A 286 -7.95 -8.27 -7.54
C GLN A 286 -7.58 -8.32 -9.03
N SER A 287 -6.35 -7.98 -9.39
CA SER A 287 -5.87 -8.14 -10.78
C SER A 287 -5.76 -9.60 -11.22
N ALA A 288 -5.72 -10.55 -10.27
CA ALA A 288 -5.72 -11.99 -10.52
C ALA A 288 -7.13 -12.62 -10.42
N PHE A 289 -8.17 -11.85 -10.05
CA PHE A 289 -9.53 -12.37 -9.99
C PHE A 289 -10.14 -12.48 -11.40
N PRO A 290 -10.65 -13.67 -11.77
CA PRO A 290 -11.27 -13.88 -13.08
C PRO A 290 -12.63 -13.16 -13.19
N VAL A 291 -13.14 -13.12 -14.42
CA VAL A 291 -14.53 -12.72 -14.68
C VAL A 291 -15.46 -13.78 -14.07
N PRO A 292 -16.53 -13.40 -13.36
CA PRO A 292 -17.58 -14.35 -12.98
C PRO A 292 -18.16 -15.09 -14.19
N TYR A 293 -18.64 -16.32 -13.99
CA TYR A 293 -19.22 -17.16 -15.05
C TYR A 293 -20.55 -17.76 -14.61
N GLU A 294 -21.38 -18.11 -15.59
CA GLU A 294 -22.63 -18.85 -15.37
C GLU A 294 -22.32 -20.35 -15.23
N THR A 295 -22.99 -21.03 -14.30
CA THR A 295 -22.90 -22.50 -14.19
C THR A 295 -23.81 -23.22 -15.16
N GLU A 296 -24.96 -22.61 -15.46
CA GLU A 296 -25.95 -23.13 -16.40
C GLU A 296 -26.43 -21.97 -17.29
N PRO A 297 -26.59 -22.17 -18.61
CA PRO A 297 -27.09 -21.14 -19.52
C PRO A 297 -28.42 -20.58 -19.03
N ASP A 298 -28.55 -19.24 -19.03
CA ASP A 298 -29.77 -18.51 -18.66
C ASP A 298 -30.27 -18.73 -17.22
N SER A 299 -29.46 -19.33 -16.35
CA SER A 299 -29.89 -19.65 -14.98
C SER A 299 -29.91 -18.45 -14.02
N ASP A 300 -29.41 -17.27 -14.40
CA ASP A 300 -29.11 -16.13 -13.50
C ASP A 300 -28.22 -16.50 -12.29
N HIS A 301 -27.66 -17.72 -12.26
CA HIS A 301 -26.78 -18.21 -11.23
C HIS A 301 -25.32 -17.98 -11.65
N TRP A 302 -24.77 -16.87 -11.17
CA TRP A 302 -23.38 -16.50 -11.38
C TRP A 302 -22.48 -16.99 -10.25
N ILE A 303 -21.35 -17.57 -10.63
CA ILE A 303 -20.27 -17.95 -9.73
C ILE A 303 -19.07 -17.03 -9.99
N SER A 304 -18.36 -16.70 -8.92
CA SER A 304 -17.09 -16.00 -9.00
C SER A 304 -16.02 -16.81 -8.29
N ASP A 305 -14.93 -17.11 -9.01
CA ASP A 305 -13.70 -17.64 -8.43
C ASP A 305 -12.88 -16.49 -7.79
N SER A 306 -13.52 -15.75 -6.88
CA SER A 306 -12.92 -14.65 -6.10
C SER A 306 -13.41 -14.71 -4.65
N PHE A 307 -12.82 -13.88 -3.79
CA PHE A 307 -13.23 -13.77 -2.40
C PHE A 307 -13.23 -12.33 -1.93
N CYS A 308 -13.88 -12.08 -0.80
CA CYS A 308 -13.97 -10.76 -0.21
C CYS A 308 -12.61 -10.27 0.30
N ILE A 309 -12.12 -9.16 -0.24
CA ILE A 309 -10.86 -8.54 0.19
C ILE A 309 -10.91 -7.89 1.58
N ARG A 310 -12.08 -7.81 2.23
CA ARG A 310 -12.19 -7.29 3.61
C ARG A 310 -12.09 -8.37 4.68
N CYS A 311 -12.61 -9.58 4.45
CA CYS A 311 -12.65 -10.63 5.47
C CYS A 311 -12.18 -12.01 4.99
N GLY A 312 -11.75 -12.14 3.74
CA GLY A 312 -11.25 -13.40 3.20
C GLY A 312 -12.33 -14.47 2.95
N SER A 313 -13.61 -14.18 3.15
CA SER A 313 -14.70 -15.14 2.88
C SER A 313 -15.01 -15.24 1.38
N GLY A 314 -15.21 -16.47 0.88
CA GLY A 314 -15.62 -16.70 -0.50
C GLY A 314 -16.99 -16.10 -0.82
N HIS A 315 -17.21 -15.69 -2.07
CA HIS A 315 -18.52 -15.22 -2.52
C HIS A 315 -19.42 -16.42 -2.82
N ARG A 316 -20.49 -16.60 -2.05
CA ARG A 316 -21.43 -17.70 -2.27
C ARG A 316 -22.28 -17.47 -3.53
N PRO A 317 -22.70 -18.55 -4.24
CA PRO A 317 -23.68 -18.45 -5.32
C PRO A 317 -24.92 -17.65 -4.89
N GLY A 318 -25.45 -16.82 -5.79
CA GLY A 318 -26.56 -15.89 -5.51
C GLY A 318 -26.16 -14.53 -4.94
N ASN A 319 -24.91 -14.37 -4.47
CA ASN A 319 -24.36 -13.07 -4.06
C ASN A 319 -23.48 -12.41 -5.14
N VAL A 320 -23.41 -13.03 -6.32
CA VAL A 320 -22.80 -12.48 -7.51
C VAL A 320 -23.94 -12.20 -8.48
N LYS A 321 -24.10 -10.94 -8.88
CA LYS A 321 -25.18 -10.52 -9.79
C LYS A 321 -24.58 -9.88 -11.04
N ARG A 322 -25.00 -10.33 -12.22
CA ARG A 322 -24.71 -9.65 -13.48
C ARG A 322 -25.66 -8.47 -13.65
N HIS A 323 -25.14 -7.40 -14.21
CA HIS A 323 -25.88 -6.25 -14.68
C HIS A 323 -25.35 -5.84 -16.06
N ARG A 324 -26.13 -5.04 -16.78
CA ARG A 324 -25.70 -4.43 -18.04
C ARG A 324 -25.66 -2.92 -17.93
N THR A 325 -24.62 -2.35 -18.51
CA THR A 325 -24.55 -0.90 -18.77
C THR A 325 -25.52 -0.52 -19.89
N GLU A 326 -25.79 0.78 -20.06
CA GLU A 326 -26.61 1.31 -21.18
C GLU A 326 -26.05 0.94 -22.57
N ARG A 327 -24.77 0.57 -22.65
CA ARG A 327 -24.11 0.10 -23.88
C ARG A 327 -24.00 -1.43 -23.94
N GLU A 328 -24.86 -2.14 -23.22
CA GLU A 328 -24.94 -3.61 -23.18
C GLU A 328 -23.66 -4.34 -22.71
N ASN A 329 -22.70 -3.62 -22.12
CA ASN A 329 -21.53 -4.27 -21.52
C ASN A 329 -21.87 -4.79 -20.13
N ASP A 330 -21.41 -5.99 -19.82
CA ASP A 330 -21.62 -6.63 -18.53
C ASP A 330 -20.77 -6.01 -17.42
N PHE A 331 -21.34 -5.93 -16.22
CA PHE A 331 -20.63 -5.69 -14.98
C PHE A 331 -21.23 -6.53 -13.86
N TRP A 332 -20.47 -6.76 -12.79
CA TRP A 332 -20.90 -7.66 -11.72
C TRP A 332 -20.82 -6.98 -10.37
N THR A 333 -21.82 -7.24 -9.54
CA THR A 333 -21.83 -6.87 -8.13
C THR A 333 -21.59 -8.13 -7.31
N LEU A 334 -20.57 -8.11 -6.45
CA LEU A 334 -20.19 -9.18 -5.55
C LEU A 334 -20.46 -8.73 -4.12
N HIS A 335 -21.35 -9.42 -3.43
CA HIS A 335 -21.72 -9.15 -2.05
C HIS A 335 -21.13 -10.20 -1.11
N CYS A 336 -20.42 -9.76 -0.08
CA CYS A 336 -19.93 -10.66 0.96
C CYS A 336 -20.95 -10.80 2.09
N THR A 337 -21.52 -11.98 2.28
CA THR A 337 -22.49 -12.23 3.37
C THR A 337 -21.87 -12.19 4.77
N SER A 338 -20.55 -12.27 4.89
CA SER A 338 -19.85 -12.32 6.18
C SER A 338 -19.52 -10.95 6.75
N CYS A 339 -19.23 -9.96 5.91
CA CYS A 339 -18.85 -8.61 6.35
C CYS A 339 -19.56 -7.48 5.58
N GLU A 340 -20.56 -7.84 4.77
CA GLU A 340 -21.42 -6.95 3.99
C GLU A 340 -20.69 -6.06 2.97
N MET A 341 -19.40 -6.34 2.73
CA MET A 341 -18.65 -5.60 1.73
C MET A 341 -19.25 -5.86 0.35
N LEU A 342 -19.54 -4.76 -0.35
CA LEU A 342 -19.94 -4.77 -1.75
C LEU A 342 -18.73 -4.41 -2.63
N THR A 343 -18.47 -5.22 -3.64
CA THR A 343 -17.48 -4.94 -4.68
C THR A 343 -18.15 -4.96 -6.04
N THR A 344 -17.96 -3.92 -6.84
CA THR A 344 -18.42 -3.91 -8.24
C THR A 344 -17.22 -4.11 -9.16
N ARG A 345 -17.23 -5.21 -9.92
CA ARG A 345 -16.29 -5.45 -11.02
C ARG A 345 -16.89 -4.90 -12.30
N THR A 346 -16.22 -3.94 -12.92
CA THR A 346 -16.70 -3.23 -14.12
C THR A 346 -15.52 -2.84 -15.00
N HIS A 347 -15.76 -2.01 -15.99
CA HIS A 347 -14.79 -1.49 -16.93
C HIS A 347 -14.92 0.03 -17.07
N CYS A 348 -13.82 0.68 -17.41
CA CYS A 348 -13.86 2.09 -17.77
C CYS A 348 -14.62 2.27 -19.09
N PHE A 349 -15.61 3.17 -19.11
CA PHE A 349 -16.34 3.53 -20.33
C PHE A 349 -15.46 4.18 -21.41
N GLY A 350 -14.31 4.71 -21.02
CA GLY A 350 -13.40 5.44 -21.89
C GLY A 350 -12.36 4.58 -22.60
N CYS A 351 -11.73 3.65 -21.87
CA CYS A 351 -10.63 2.83 -22.38
C CYS A 351 -10.82 1.32 -22.17
N GLY A 352 -11.94 0.89 -21.59
CA GLY A 352 -12.23 -0.54 -21.35
C GLY A 352 -11.42 -1.19 -20.22
N GLN A 353 -10.51 -0.47 -19.56
CA GLN A 353 -9.72 -0.98 -18.43
C GLN A 353 -10.64 -1.56 -17.35
N VAL A 354 -10.35 -2.79 -16.88
CA VAL A 354 -11.08 -3.42 -15.77
C VAL A 354 -10.86 -2.63 -14.48
N LEU A 355 -11.96 -2.40 -13.74
CA LEU A 355 -12.00 -1.65 -12.49
C LEU A 355 -12.72 -2.46 -11.41
N PHE A 356 -12.24 -2.34 -10.17
CA PHE A 356 -12.91 -2.88 -8.99
C PHE A 356 -13.30 -1.72 -8.08
N LYS A 357 -14.60 -1.45 -7.97
CA LYS A 357 -15.14 -0.44 -7.07
C LYS A 357 -15.43 -1.11 -5.72
N ASN A 358 -14.59 -0.84 -4.74
CA ASN A 358 -14.65 -1.46 -3.40
C ASN A 358 -15.45 -0.62 -2.37
N GLY A 359 -16.19 0.39 -2.85
CA GLY A 359 -16.84 1.38 -1.98
C GLY A 359 -15.83 2.16 -1.12
N ASN A 360 -16.16 2.39 0.15
CA ASN A 360 -15.27 3.11 1.08
C ASN A 360 -14.22 2.20 1.73
N HIS A 361 -14.34 0.87 1.57
CA HIS A 361 -13.45 -0.10 2.20
C HIS A 361 -12.38 -0.53 1.21
N LEU A 362 -11.10 -0.35 1.56
CA LEU A 362 -9.98 -0.82 0.74
C LEU A 362 -10.01 -0.37 -0.73
N THR A 363 -10.75 0.70 -1.06
CA THR A 363 -10.61 1.33 -2.37
C THR A 363 -9.22 1.93 -2.47
N TYR A 364 -8.55 1.64 -3.58
CA TYR A 364 -7.24 2.15 -3.96
C TYR A 364 -7.33 3.07 -5.17
N HIS A 365 -8.53 3.27 -5.73
CA HIS A 365 -8.75 4.22 -6.80
C HIS A 365 -8.93 5.63 -6.22
N ARG A 366 -8.61 6.64 -7.04
CA ARG A 366 -8.98 8.03 -6.75
C ARG A 366 -10.50 8.13 -6.82
N THR A 367 -11.11 8.69 -5.79
CA THR A 367 -12.56 8.93 -5.73
C THR A 367 -12.84 10.43 -5.84
N LEU A 368 -14.05 10.77 -6.28
CA LEU A 368 -14.51 12.16 -6.22
C LEU A 368 -14.88 12.52 -4.77
N SER A 369 -14.69 13.79 -4.41
CA SER A 369 -14.85 14.30 -3.03
C SER A 369 -16.30 14.22 -2.54
N ASP A 370 -17.24 14.44 -3.45
CA ASP A 370 -18.69 14.46 -3.27
C ASP A 370 -19.33 13.08 -3.50
N GLN A 371 -18.68 12.21 -4.28
CA GLN A 371 -19.12 10.86 -4.56
C GLN A 371 -17.99 9.84 -4.35
N VAL A 372 -17.79 9.41 -3.12
CA VAL A 372 -16.72 8.47 -2.73
C VAL A 372 -16.83 7.07 -3.37
N THR A 373 -17.99 6.72 -3.95
CA THR A 373 -18.19 5.49 -4.73
C THR A 373 -17.85 5.65 -6.21
N ASN A 374 -17.64 6.89 -6.66
CA ASN A 374 -17.31 7.24 -8.03
C ASN A 374 -15.79 7.32 -8.19
N VAL A 375 -15.24 6.34 -8.89
CA VAL A 375 -13.80 6.18 -9.07
C VAL A 375 -13.35 6.72 -10.42
N ALA A 376 -12.24 7.44 -10.43
CA ALA A 376 -11.54 7.80 -11.65
C ALA A 376 -10.74 6.61 -12.18
N CYS A 377 -10.84 6.36 -13.49
CA CYS A 377 -10.04 5.34 -14.14
C CYS A 377 -8.55 5.73 -14.05
N PRO A 378 -7.69 4.89 -13.47
CA PRO A 378 -6.27 5.19 -13.30
C PRO A 378 -5.51 5.17 -14.64
N ALA A 379 -6.08 4.59 -15.69
CA ALA A 379 -5.49 4.55 -17.03
C ALA A 379 -5.79 5.81 -17.86
N CYS A 380 -7.03 6.32 -17.83
CA CYS A 380 -7.43 7.45 -18.70
C CYS A 380 -8.02 8.67 -17.97
N GLY A 381 -8.14 8.63 -16.65
CA GLY A 381 -8.68 9.70 -15.81
C GLY A 381 -10.20 9.88 -15.87
N LYS A 382 -10.88 9.22 -16.80
CA LYS A 382 -12.35 9.32 -16.94
C LYS A 382 -13.06 8.73 -15.73
N HIS A 383 -14.06 9.44 -15.26
CA HIS A 383 -15.00 9.07 -14.19
C HIS A 383 -16.41 9.38 -14.67
N PHE A 384 -17.43 8.87 -13.98
CA PHE A 384 -18.80 9.27 -14.28
C PHE A 384 -19.01 10.68 -13.72
N ASP A 385 -19.52 11.61 -14.52
CA ASP A 385 -19.93 12.92 -14.02
C ASP A 385 -21.47 12.96 -14.06
N PRO A 386 -22.16 13.08 -12.92
CA PRO A 386 -23.62 13.20 -12.89
C PRO A 386 -24.12 14.43 -13.65
N ASP A 387 -23.35 15.52 -13.65
CA ASP A 387 -23.75 16.80 -14.27
C ASP A 387 -23.72 16.73 -15.81
N TRP A 388 -23.09 15.70 -16.37
CA TRP A 388 -23.14 15.41 -17.82
C TRP A 388 -24.55 15.07 -18.32
N ARG A 389 -25.49 14.73 -17.43
CA ARG A 389 -26.88 14.43 -17.82
C ARG A 389 -27.74 15.68 -18.02
N GLU A 390 -27.40 16.83 -17.45
CA GLU A 390 -28.19 18.06 -17.66
C GLU A 390 -27.84 18.77 -18.98
N ASP A 391 -26.59 18.64 -19.47
CA ASP A 391 -26.18 19.25 -20.75
C ASP A 391 -26.62 18.45 -21.99
N ALA A 392 -26.96 17.16 -21.84
CA ALA A 392 -27.43 16.33 -22.96
C ALA A 392 -28.86 16.69 -23.42
N ASP A 393 -29.67 17.28 -22.54
CA ASP A 393 -31.01 17.80 -22.90
C ASP A 393 -30.96 19.26 -23.38
N ALA A 394 -29.90 20.01 -23.05
CA ALA A 394 -29.67 21.36 -23.59
C ALA A 394 -29.31 21.36 -25.10
N PHE A 395 -28.74 20.27 -25.61
CA PHE A 395 -28.40 20.12 -27.04
C PHE A 395 -29.52 19.51 -27.90
N ARG A 396 -30.71 19.25 -27.34
CA ARG A 396 -31.90 18.81 -28.11
C ARG A 396 -32.87 19.96 -28.44
N SER A 397 -32.48 21.20 -28.19
CA SER A 397 -33.28 22.40 -28.51
C SER A 397 -32.56 23.44 -29.37
N LEU A 398 -31.56 23.01 -30.17
CA LEU A 398 -31.00 23.78 -31.29
C LEU A 398 -30.99 22.96 -32.58
#